data_AF-A0A2T4ATQ8-F1
#
_entry.id   AF-A0A2T4ATQ8-F1
#
_cell.length_a   1.000
_cell.length_b   1.000
_cell.length_c   1.000
_cell.angle_alpha   90.00
_cell.angle_beta   90.00
_cell.angle_gamma   90.00
#
_symmetry.space_group_name_H-M   'P 1'
#
loop_
_entity.id
_entity.type
_entity.pdbx_description
1 polymer ?
#
loop_
_entity_poly.entity_id
_entity_poly.type
_entity_poly.pdbx_seq_one_letter_code
_entity_poly.pdbx_strand_id
1 'polypeptide(L)'
;MPLSGPPLVLVATGVVGSSWLSGAIMSFSIGGAPAAAAVKQSSAKVWAELYKRGAASMPKVAIGTSLAYLYAAYDSYYNEGPWGIYLGAVGSVLSIIPFTLTIMKDVNGQLHEEARRESEVTHANTLRVDGLLDRWTTLNFIRSLLPLAGTALGCLAFYRGGF
;
A
#
# COMPACT_ATOMS: atom_id res chain seq x y z
N MET A 1 14.58 35.03 -7.83
CA MET A 1 14.11 34.00 -8.77
C MET A 1 12.96 33.29 -8.08
N PRO A 2 11.69 33.56 -8.41
CA PRO A 2 10.59 32.82 -7.80
C PRO A 2 10.66 31.39 -8.35
N LEU A 3 10.72 30.40 -7.46
CA LEU A 3 10.64 28.98 -7.82
C LEU A 3 9.26 28.77 -8.45
N SER A 4 9.20 28.62 -9.78
CA SER A 4 7.96 28.53 -10.57
C SER A 4 7.32 27.13 -10.55
N GLY A 5 7.54 26.36 -9.48
CA GLY A 5 7.09 24.97 -9.37
C GLY A 5 6.38 24.68 -8.05
N PRO A 6 5.70 23.51 -7.96
CA PRO A 6 4.96 23.11 -6.78
C PRO A 6 5.85 23.15 -5.54
N PRO A 7 5.29 23.54 -4.36
CA PRO A 7 6.07 23.64 -3.14
C PRO A 7 6.89 22.37 -2.90
N LEU A 8 8.21 22.50 -2.84
CA LEU A 8 9.13 21.36 -2.67
C LEU A 8 8.72 20.46 -1.49
N VAL A 9 8.21 21.08 -0.42
CA VAL A 9 7.70 20.38 0.76
C VAL A 9 6.57 19.40 0.42
N LEU A 10 5.65 19.75 -0.50
CA LEU A 10 4.51 18.91 -0.87
C LEU A 10 4.95 17.76 -1.78
N VAL A 11 5.83 18.04 -2.74
CA VAL A 11 6.41 17.00 -3.60
C VAL A 11 7.22 16.01 -2.76
N ALA A 12 8.08 16.50 -1.87
CA ALA A 12 8.85 15.66 -0.96
C ALA A 12 7.95 14.86 -0.02
N THR A 13 6.89 15.46 0.52
CA THR A 13 5.90 14.75 1.35
C THR A 13 5.21 13.64 0.57
N GLY A 14 4.82 13.90 -0.68
CA GLY A 14 4.24 12.90 -1.56
C GLY A 14 5.20 11.72 -1.80
N VAL A 15 6.45 12.01 -2.18
CA VAL A 15 7.47 10.99 -2.51
C VAL A 15 7.87 10.17 -1.29
N VAL A 16 8.12 10.82 -0.16
CA VAL A 16 8.45 10.14 1.11
C VAL A 16 7.26 9.34 1.62
N GLY A 17 6.05 9.91 1.56
CA GLY A 17 4.82 9.24 1.98
C GLY A 17 4.52 7.98 1.16
N SER A 18 4.62 8.07 -0.18
CA SER A 18 4.35 6.93 -1.05
C SER A 18 5.43 5.84 -0.97
N SER A 19 6.70 6.23 -0.84
CA SER A 19 7.80 5.27 -0.65
C SER A 19 7.72 4.55 0.70
N TRP A 20 7.44 5.29 1.79
CA TRP A 20 7.20 4.69 3.11
C TRP A 20 6.01 3.73 3.08
N LEU A 21 4.90 4.14 2.45
CA LEU A 21 3.70 3.32 2.33
C LEU A 21 3.99 2.02 1.56
N SER A 22 4.73 2.10 0.45
CA SER A 22 5.19 0.93 -0.29
C SER A 22 6.03 -0.01 0.58
N GLY A 23 7.07 0.51 1.23
CA GLY A 23 7.96 -0.28 2.09
C GLY A 23 7.22 -0.91 3.28
N ALA A 24 6.30 -0.17 3.90
CA ALA A 24 5.49 -0.67 5.01
C ALA A 24 4.53 -1.78 4.57
N ILE A 25 3.93 -1.70 3.38
CA ILE A 25 3.11 -2.78 2.83
C ILE A 25 3.97 -3.99 2.50
N MET A 26 5.13 -3.79 1.87
CA MET A 26 6.03 -4.86 1.46
C MET A 26 6.63 -5.61 2.66
N SER A 27 6.89 -4.92 3.77
CA SER A 27 7.42 -5.56 5.00
C SER A 27 6.43 -6.57 5.61
N PHE A 28 5.12 -6.37 5.43
CA PHE A 28 4.13 -7.37 5.82
C PHE A 28 4.20 -8.64 4.97
N SER A 29 4.58 -8.54 3.70
CA SER A 29 4.81 -9.72 2.85
C SER A 29 6.13 -10.42 3.18
N ILE A 30 7.22 -9.67 3.39
CA ILE A 30 8.56 -10.25 3.58
C ILE A 30 8.78 -10.75 5.01
N GLY A 31 8.28 -10.04 6.01
CA GLY A 31 8.46 -10.38 7.43
C GLY A 31 7.18 -10.82 8.12
N GLY A 32 6.10 -10.06 7.94
CA GLY A 32 4.85 -10.27 8.66
C GLY A 32 4.17 -11.61 8.41
N ALA A 33 3.99 -11.98 7.13
CA ALA A 33 3.33 -13.23 6.76
C ALA A 33 4.18 -14.48 7.10
N PRO A 34 5.49 -14.54 6.84
CA PRO A 34 6.33 -15.64 7.33
C PRO A 34 6.33 -15.76 8.85
N ALA A 35 6.36 -14.64 9.58
CA ALA A 35 6.26 -14.66 11.03
C ALA A 35 4.89 -15.21 11.51
N ALA A 36 3.80 -14.89 10.82
CA ALA A 36 2.50 -15.48 11.10
C ALA A 36 2.49 -17.00 10.82
N ALA A 37 3.03 -17.43 9.69
CA ALA A 37 3.12 -18.85 9.30
C ALA A 37 3.96 -19.67 10.30
N ALA A 38 5.00 -19.08 10.90
CA ALA A 38 5.80 -19.73 11.92
C ALA A 38 4.99 -20.13 13.18
N VAL A 39 3.90 -19.41 13.48
CA VAL A 39 3.02 -19.71 14.63
C VAL A 39 1.88 -20.65 14.21
N LYS A 40 2.24 -21.88 13.82
CA LYS A 40 1.37 -22.86 13.12
C LYS A 40 -0.07 -23.01 13.64
N GLN A 41 -0.29 -22.91 14.96
CA GLN A 41 -1.63 -23.05 15.56
C GLN A 41 -2.48 -21.76 15.50
N SER A 42 -1.86 -20.60 15.29
CA SER A 42 -2.55 -19.30 15.31
C SER A 42 -2.15 -18.39 14.16
N SER A 43 -1.59 -18.93 13.07
CA SER A 43 -1.11 -18.15 11.93
C SER A 43 -2.18 -17.23 11.36
N ALA A 44 -3.41 -17.72 11.16
CA ALA A 44 -4.53 -16.91 10.69
C ALA A 44 -4.92 -15.80 11.68
N LYS A 45 -4.83 -16.04 13.00
CA LYS A 45 -5.12 -15.05 14.04
C LYS A 45 -4.05 -13.95 14.09
N VAL A 46 -2.77 -14.34 14.01
CA VAL A 46 -1.63 -13.40 13.95
C VAL A 46 -1.73 -12.54 12.70
N TRP A 47 -2.03 -13.16 11.54
CA TRP A 47 -2.30 -12.43 10.31
C TRP A 47 -3.48 -11.47 10.44
N ALA A 48 -4.59 -11.88 11.07
CA ALA A 48 -5.78 -11.04 11.20
C ALA A 48 -5.53 -9.78 12.03
N GLU A 49 -4.73 -9.89 13.09
CA GLU A 49 -4.32 -8.73 13.90
C GLU A 49 -3.38 -7.81 13.13
N LEU A 50 -2.44 -8.36 12.35
CA LEU A 50 -1.58 -7.60 11.45
C LEU A 50 -2.43 -6.85 10.40
N TYR A 51 -3.37 -7.55 9.77
CA TYR A 51 -4.29 -6.98 8.79
C TYR A 51 -5.10 -5.83 9.39
N LYS A 52 -5.67 -6.02 10.58
CA LYS A 52 -6.47 -5.00 11.29
C LYS A 52 -5.66 -3.73 11.52
N ARG A 53 -4.41 -3.84 11.98
CA ARG A 53 -3.52 -2.69 12.19
C ARG A 53 -3.16 -1.98 10.88
N GLY A 54 -2.89 -2.75 9.83
CA GLY A 54 -2.64 -2.21 8.48
C GLY A 54 -3.86 -1.48 7.91
N ALA A 55 -5.04 -2.10 7.96
CA ALA A 55 -6.30 -1.53 7.46
C ALA A 55 -6.71 -0.24 8.19
N ALA A 56 -6.35 -0.11 9.47
CA ALA A 56 -6.65 1.10 10.25
C ALA A 56 -5.70 2.28 9.99
N SER A 57 -4.50 2.02 9.46
CA SER A 57 -3.42 3.02 9.33
C SER A 57 -3.08 3.35 7.87
N MET A 58 -2.90 2.34 7.02
CA MET A 58 -2.42 2.50 5.65
C MET A 58 -3.31 3.37 4.77
N PRO A 59 -4.66 3.28 4.80
CA PRO A 59 -5.52 4.17 4.02
C PRO A 59 -5.38 5.64 4.42
N LYS A 60 -5.16 5.94 5.70
CA LYS A 60 -4.98 7.32 6.17
C LYS A 60 -3.70 7.93 5.62
N VAL A 61 -2.61 7.16 5.62
CA VAL A 61 -1.34 7.59 5.04
C VAL A 61 -1.45 7.74 3.52
N ALA A 62 -2.15 6.82 2.85
CA ALA A 62 -2.41 6.93 1.42
C ALA A 62 -3.17 8.21 1.08
N ILE A 63 -4.25 8.52 1.80
CA ILE A 63 -5.04 9.75 1.61
C ILE A 63 -4.16 10.99 1.84
N GLY A 64 -3.42 11.05 2.95
CA GLY A 64 -2.54 12.20 3.23
C GLY A 64 -1.47 12.41 2.16
N THR A 65 -0.85 11.32 1.70
CA THR A 65 0.14 11.33 0.61
C THR A 65 -0.49 11.81 -0.70
N SER A 66 -1.69 11.31 -1.02
CA SER A 66 -2.42 11.70 -2.22
C SER A 66 -2.87 13.15 -2.19
N LEU A 67 -3.22 13.72 -1.02
CA LEU A 67 -3.52 15.14 -0.90
C LEU A 67 -2.30 16.01 -1.20
N ALA A 68 -1.11 15.61 -0.74
CA ALA A 68 0.13 16.31 -1.07
C ALA A 68 0.41 16.31 -2.59
N TYR A 69 0.27 15.15 -3.25
CA TYR A 69 0.39 15.08 -4.71
C TYR A 69 -0.71 15.83 -5.45
N LEU A 70 -1.94 15.84 -4.94
CA LEU A 70 -3.05 16.56 -5.56
C LEU A 70 -2.82 18.07 -5.53
N TYR A 71 -2.31 18.59 -4.42
CA TYR A 71 -1.91 19.99 -4.35
C TYR A 71 -0.74 20.29 -5.29
N ALA A 72 0.27 19.42 -5.35
CA ALA A 72 1.37 19.57 -6.31
C ALA A 72 0.88 19.55 -7.76
N ALA A 73 -0.14 18.74 -8.07
CA ALA A 73 -0.81 18.74 -9.38
C ALA A 73 -1.52 20.07 -9.66
N TYR A 74 -2.25 20.61 -8.67
CA TYR A 74 -2.96 21.88 -8.79
C TYR A 74 -2.00 23.05 -9.07
N ASP A 75 -0.93 23.17 -8.29
CA ASP A 75 0.07 24.22 -8.50
C ASP A 75 0.79 24.04 -9.84
N SER A 76 1.19 22.81 -10.16
CA SER A 76 1.81 22.49 -11.45
C SER A 76 0.88 22.76 -12.63
N TYR A 77 -0.44 22.70 -12.48
CA TYR A 77 -1.39 23.03 -13.54
C TYR A 77 -1.42 24.54 -13.81
N TYR A 78 -1.43 25.34 -12.74
CA TYR A 78 -1.42 26.80 -12.83
C TYR A 78 -0.13 27.35 -13.43
N ASN A 79 1.00 26.67 -13.16
CA ASN A 79 2.32 27.02 -13.68
C ASN A 79 2.69 26.30 -15.00
N GLU A 80 1.72 25.74 -15.74
CA GLU A 80 1.91 25.04 -17.03
C GLU A 80 2.90 23.85 -16.99
N GLY A 81 3.11 23.26 -15.81
CA GLY A 81 3.98 22.11 -15.57
C GLY A 81 3.31 20.73 -15.74
N PRO A 82 3.98 19.64 -15.33
CA PRO A 82 3.54 18.26 -15.55
C PRO A 82 2.45 17.76 -14.58
N TRP A 83 1.35 18.51 -14.41
CA TRP A 83 0.25 18.19 -13.49
C TRP A 83 -0.36 16.79 -13.67
N GLY A 84 -0.46 16.31 -14.92
CA GLY A 84 -1.02 15.00 -15.23
C GLY A 84 -0.20 13.84 -14.63
N ILE A 85 1.11 14.01 -14.47
CA ILE A 85 1.97 12.99 -13.85
C ILE A 85 1.71 12.92 -12.34
N TYR A 86 1.51 14.06 -11.68
CA TYR A 86 1.10 14.10 -10.27
C TYR A 86 -0.27 13.46 -10.05
N LEU A 87 -1.24 13.66 -10.95
CA LEU A 87 -2.52 12.94 -10.87
C LEU A 87 -2.36 11.43 -11.07
N GLY A 88 -1.45 11.00 -11.95
CA GLY A 88 -1.05 9.60 -12.06
C GLY A 88 -0.51 9.05 -10.74
N ALA A 89 0.30 9.84 -10.02
CA ALA A 89 0.81 9.46 -8.69
C ALA A 89 -0.31 9.33 -7.66
N VAL A 90 -1.27 10.27 -7.65
CA VAL A 90 -2.48 10.20 -6.81
C VAL A 90 -3.26 8.91 -7.06
N GLY A 91 -3.57 8.62 -8.32
CA GLY A 91 -4.30 7.42 -8.72
C GLY A 91 -3.56 6.15 -8.32
N SER A 92 -2.24 6.12 -8.52
CA SER A 92 -1.39 4.98 -8.14
C SER A 92 -1.42 4.73 -6.63
N VAL A 93 -1.27 5.76 -5.80
CA VAL A 93 -1.32 5.62 -4.34
C VAL A 93 -2.71 5.22 -3.84
N LEU A 94 -3.79 5.86 -4.32
CA LEU A 94 -5.15 5.54 -3.87
C LEU A 94 -5.63 4.18 -4.34
N SER A 95 -5.10 3.66 -5.46
CA SER A 95 -5.50 2.36 -6.03
C SER A 95 -5.29 1.18 -5.08
N ILE A 96 -4.47 1.33 -4.02
CA ILE A 96 -4.33 0.29 -2.99
C ILE A 96 -5.67 -0.06 -2.32
N ILE A 97 -6.57 0.92 -2.16
CA ILE A 97 -7.86 0.74 -1.50
C ILE A 97 -8.77 -0.16 -2.34
N PRO A 98 -9.10 0.18 -3.60
CA PRO A 98 -9.89 -0.71 -4.44
C PRO A 98 -9.18 -2.04 -4.70
N PHE A 99 -7.85 -2.08 -4.82
CA PHE A 99 -7.09 -3.34 -4.94
C PHE A 99 -7.37 -4.28 -3.75
N THR A 100 -7.32 -3.76 -2.52
CA THR A 100 -7.60 -4.55 -1.32
C THR A 100 -9.07 -4.99 -1.25
N LEU A 101 -10.02 -4.12 -1.60
CA LEU A 101 -11.45 -4.40 -1.49
C LEU A 101 -12.01 -5.30 -2.60
N THR A 102 -11.29 -5.44 -3.71
CA THR A 102 -11.72 -6.22 -4.88
C THR A 102 -10.85 -7.46 -5.07
N ILE A 103 -9.57 -7.27 -5.39
CA ILE A 103 -8.65 -8.35 -5.77
C ILE A 103 -8.30 -9.22 -4.56
N MET A 104 -8.07 -8.61 -3.38
CA MET A 104 -7.74 -9.36 -2.17
C MET A 104 -8.96 -9.80 -1.36
N LYS A 105 -10.19 -9.48 -1.79
CA LYS A 105 -11.41 -9.72 -1.01
C LYS A 105 -11.58 -11.18 -0.61
N ASP A 106 -11.42 -12.07 -1.57
CA ASP A 106 -11.57 -13.52 -1.40
C ASP A 106 -10.56 -14.08 -0.39
N VAL A 107 -9.26 -13.85 -0.61
CA VAL A 107 -8.20 -14.35 0.28
C VAL A 107 -8.30 -13.75 1.69
N ASN A 108 -8.63 -12.46 1.81
CA ASN A 108 -8.83 -11.82 3.11
C ASN A 108 -10.03 -12.43 3.85
N GLY A 109 -11.13 -12.70 3.13
CA GLY A 109 -12.32 -13.33 3.69
C GLY A 109 -12.02 -14.72 4.26
N GLN A 110 -11.36 -15.57 3.46
CA GLN A 110 -10.99 -16.92 3.87
C GLN A 110 -10.03 -16.91 5.08
N LEU A 111 -9.00 -16.06 5.08
CA LEU A 111 -8.09 -15.94 6.23
C LEU A 111 -8.80 -15.43 7.49
N HIS A 112 -9.77 -14.52 7.36
CA HIS A 112 -10.59 -14.08 8.49
C HIS A 112 -11.53 -15.17 9.02
N GLU A 113 -12.06 -16.02 8.14
CA GLU A 113 -12.85 -17.20 8.55
C GLU A 113 -11.98 -18.19 9.33
N GLU A 114 -10.79 -18.51 8.83
CA GLU A 114 -9.84 -19.38 9.53
C GLU A 114 -9.38 -18.77 10.87
N ALA A 115 -9.21 -17.45 10.94
CA ALA A 115 -8.87 -16.78 12.19
C ALA A 115 -9.96 -16.88 13.27
N ARG A 116 -11.24 -17.01 12.86
CA ARG A 116 -12.38 -17.17 13.76
C ARG A 116 -12.69 -18.62 14.12
N ARG A 117 -12.12 -19.60 13.42
CA ARG A 117 -12.33 -21.01 13.78
C ARG A 117 -11.73 -21.32 15.14
N GLU A 118 -12.53 -22.01 15.96
CA GLU A 118 -12.12 -22.54 17.27
C GLU A 118 -11.87 -24.05 17.24
N SER A 119 -12.04 -24.69 16.08
CA SER A 119 -11.85 -26.13 15.89
C SER A 119 -10.39 -26.56 16.08
N GLU A 120 -10.18 -27.83 16.44
CA GLU A 120 -8.85 -28.44 16.52
C GLU A 120 -8.02 -28.19 15.25
N VAL A 121 -6.76 -27.84 15.48
CA VAL A 121 -5.79 -27.59 14.41
C VAL A 121 -5.39 -28.93 13.80
N THR A 122 -5.97 -29.27 12.66
CA THR A 122 -5.57 -30.44 11.87
C THR A 122 -4.46 -30.06 10.88
N HIS A 123 -3.67 -31.05 10.46
CA HIS A 123 -2.63 -30.85 9.45
C HIS A 123 -3.19 -30.26 8.13
N ALA A 124 -4.39 -30.71 7.73
CA ALA A 124 -5.08 -30.19 6.55
C ALA A 124 -5.43 -28.70 6.69
N ASN A 125 -5.88 -28.27 7.88
CA ASN A 125 -6.17 -26.85 8.14
C ASN A 125 -4.90 -25.99 8.08
N THR A 126 -3.77 -26.48 8.63
CA THR A 126 -2.49 -25.77 8.55
C THR A 126 -2.03 -25.59 7.11
N LEU A 127 -2.05 -26.65 6.29
CA LEU A 127 -1.68 -26.56 4.87
C LEU A 127 -2.56 -25.58 4.09
N ARG A 128 -3.87 -25.56 4.41
CA ARG A 128 -4.80 -24.60 3.82
C ARG A 128 -4.43 -23.16 4.19
N VAL A 129 -4.17 -22.89 5.47
CA VAL A 129 -3.80 -21.54 5.94
C VAL A 129 -2.48 -21.10 5.31
N ASP A 130 -1.49 -21.99 5.21
CA ASP A 130 -0.21 -21.68 4.57
C ASP A 130 -0.38 -21.28 3.10
N GLY A 131 -1.19 -22.02 2.33
CA GLY A 131 -1.49 -21.66 0.94
C GLY A 131 -2.25 -20.34 0.80
N LEU A 132 -3.15 -20.03 1.74
CA LEU A 132 -3.83 -18.73 1.78
C LEU A 132 -2.88 -17.58 2.12
N LEU A 133 -1.95 -17.79 3.07
CA LEU A 133 -0.93 -16.82 3.43
C LEU A 133 0.05 -16.57 2.28
N ASP A 134 0.44 -17.60 1.54
CA ASP A 134 1.28 -17.46 0.34
C ASP A 134 0.59 -16.59 -0.72
N ARG A 135 -0.67 -16.93 -1.07
CA ARG A 135 -1.48 -16.14 -2.01
C ARG A 135 -1.66 -14.70 -1.54
N TRP A 136 -1.94 -14.50 -0.25
CA TRP A 136 -2.05 -13.17 0.33
C TRP A 136 -0.73 -12.40 0.23
N THR A 137 0.39 -13.05 0.51
CA THR A 137 1.74 -12.47 0.47
C THR A 137 2.07 -11.97 -0.93
N THR A 138 1.80 -12.77 -1.96
CA THR A 138 2.00 -12.40 -3.36
C THR A 138 1.15 -11.19 -3.74
N LEU A 139 -0.16 -11.22 -3.43
CA LEU A 139 -1.07 -10.11 -3.77
C LEU A 139 -0.71 -8.83 -3.01
N ASN A 140 -0.33 -8.95 -1.74
CA ASN A 140 0.09 -7.83 -0.92
C ASN A 140 1.42 -7.22 -1.41
N PHE A 141 2.33 -8.06 -1.92
CA PHE A 141 3.55 -7.60 -2.57
C PHE A 141 3.23 -6.81 -3.84
N ILE A 142 2.39 -7.34 -4.73
CA ILE A 142 1.92 -6.62 -5.93
C ILE A 142 1.29 -5.28 -5.54
N ARG A 143 0.47 -5.27 -4.49
CA ARG A 143 -0.15 -4.04 -3.97
C ARG A 143 0.86 -2.98 -3.55
N SER A 144 2.02 -3.35 -3.01
CA SER A 144 3.08 -2.40 -2.64
C SER A 144 3.75 -1.72 -3.84
N LEU A 145 3.65 -2.31 -5.04
CA LEU A 145 4.18 -1.71 -6.26
C LEU A 145 3.36 -0.50 -6.71
N LEU A 146 2.09 -0.42 -6.32
CA LEU A 146 1.21 0.72 -6.65
C LEU A 146 1.68 2.04 -6.03
N PRO A 147 1.91 2.15 -4.71
CA PRO A 147 2.49 3.36 -4.13
C PRO A 147 3.95 3.57 -4.54
N LEU A 148 4.70 2.50 -4.89
CA LEU A 148 6.04 2.65 -5.46
C LEU A 148 6.01 3.33 -6.84
N ALA A 149 5.04 2.97 -7.68
CA ALA A 149 4.78 3.67 -8.94
C ALA A 149 4.41 5.13 -8.68
N GLY A 150 3.62 5.40 -7.62
CA GLY A 150 3.35 6.76 -7.14
C GLY A 150 4.64 7.55 -6.83
N THR A 151 5.59 6.93 -6.13
CA THR A 151 6.92 7.52 -5.85
C THR A 151 7.67 7.84 -7.15
N ALA A 152 7.73 6.89 -8.08
CA ALA A 152 8.43 7.08 -9.35
C ALA A 152 7.80 8.21 -10.18
N LEU A 153 6.47 8.27 -10.23
CA LEU A 153 5.73 9.34 -10.91
C LEU A 153 5.95 10.70 -10.24
N GLY A 154 5.96 10.76 -8.90
CA GLY A 154 6.29 11.98 -8.16
C GLY A 154 7.70 12.49 -8.47
N CYS A 155 8.71 11.62 -8.46
CA CYS A 155 10.08 11.97 -8.84
C CYS A 155 10.18 12.42 -10.30
N LEU A 156 9.49 11.73 -11.22
CA LEU A 156 9.48 12.08 -12.64
C LEU A 156 8.81 13.44 -12.88
N ALA A 157 7.69 13.71 -12.20
CA ALA A 157 6.98 14.98 -12.28
C ALA A 157 7.86 16.12 -11.74
N PHE A 158 8.56 15.90 -10.63
CA PHE A 158 9.52 16.86 -10.09
C PHE A 158 10.65 17.16 -11.07
N TYR A 159 11.28 16.12 -11.61
CA TYR A 159 12.37 16.25 -12.59
C TYR A 159 11.93 17.01 -13.86
N ARG A 160 10.71 16.73 -14.35
CA ARG A 160 10.13 17.41 -15.52
C ARG A 160 9.61 18.82 -15.24
N GLY A 161 9.27 19.12 -13.98
CA GLY A 161 8.78 20.41 -13.53
C GLY A 161 9.86 21.50 -13.46
N GLY A 162 11.14 21.12 -13.56
CA GLY A 162 12.26 22.04 -13.69
C GLY A 162 12.77 22.60 -12.36
N PHE A 163 14.10 22.74 -12.30
CA PHE A 163 14.74 23.90 -11.70
C PHE A 163 14.44 25.14 -12.55
#